data_AF-A0A2E3MLY9-F1
#
_entry.id   AF-A0A2E3MLY9-F1
#
_cell.length_a   1.000
_cell.length_b   1.000
_cell.length_c   1.000
_cell.angle_alpha   90.00
_cell.angle_beta   90.00
_cell.angle_gamma   90.00
#
_symmetry.space_group_name_H-M   'P 1'
#
loop_
_entity.id
_entity.type
_entity.pdbx_description
1 polymer ?
#
loop_
_entity_poly.entity_id
_entity_poly.type
_entity_poly.pdbx_seq_one_letter_code
_entity_poly.pdbx_strand_id
1 'polypeptide(L)'
;MGFLAASALVLSTWRRWVPITFEISQTGIERIILGRKFRCTWLQVGRYEVRPNGIWLLPEAEPTPGEFFCGLFIEVEAPSEALVNTVDHCFRTRFSSESSFIISPRAH
;
A
#
# COMPACT_ATOMS: atom_id res chain seq x y z
N MET A 1 -21.14 -15.75 32.02
CA MET A 1 -20.53 -14.42 31.76
C MET A 1 -19.05 -14.48 31.35
N GLY A 2 -18.21 -15.35 31.93
CA GLY A 2 -16.76 -15.39 31.60
C GLY A 2 -16.40 -15.78 30.15
N PHE A 3 -17.23 -16.60 29.49
CA PHE A 3 -16.97 -17.03 28.09
C PHE A 3 -17.01 -15.89 27.08
N LEU A 4 -17.88 -14.89 27.28
CA LEU A 4 -17.96 -13.71 26.41
C LEU A 4 -16.75 -12.79 26.58
N ALA A 5 -16.26 -12.65 27.82
CA ALA A 5 -15.05 -11.88 28.09
C ALA A 5 -13.80 -12.57 27.50
N ALA A 6 -13.71 -13.89 27.63
CA ALA A 6 -12.62 -14.67 27.05
C ALA A 6 -12.64 -14.62 25.51
N SER A 7 -13.80 -14.76 24.88
CA SER A 7 -13.91 -14.67 23.42
C SER A 7 -13.59 -13.26 22.91
N ALA A 8 -14.02 -12.21 23.61
CA ALA A 8 -13.66 -10.83 23.28
C ALA A 8 -12.15 -10.59 23.39
N LEU A 9 -11.47 -11.15 24.40
CA LEU A 9 -10.02 -11.07 24.55
C LEU A 9 -9.28 -11.82 23.43
N VAL A 10 -9.73 -13.01 23.06
CA VAL A 10 -9.17 -13.79 21.94
C VAL A 10 -9.39 -13.04 20.61
N LEU A 11 -10.59 -12.52 20.37
CA LEU A 11 -10.94 -11.68 19.22
C LEU A 11 -10.30 -10.29 19.24
N SER A 12 -9.68 -9.85 20.32
CA SER A 12 -8.87 -8.63 20.35
C SER A 12 -7.40 -8.96 20.12
N THR A 13 -6.95 -10.10 20.65
CA THR A 13 -5.54 -10.54 20.60
C THR A 13 -5.18 -11.19 19.25
N TRP A 14 -6.14 -11.79 18.54
CA TRP A 14 -5.90 -12.42 17.24
C TRP A 14 -5.26 -11.46 16.23
N ARG A 15 -5.60 -10.16 16.28
CA ARG A 15 -5.06 -9.13 15.38
C ARG A 15 -3.55 -8.93 15.60
N ARG A 16 -3.03 -9.22 16.79
CA ARG A 16 -1.60 -9.17 17.09
C ARG A 16 -0.83 -10.38 16.55
N TRP A 17 -1.54 -11.45 16.21
CA TRP A 17 -0.98 -12.69 15.68
C TRP A 17 -1.09 -12.79 14.15
N VAL A 18 -1.77 -11.86 13.50
CA VAL A 18 -1.84 -11.83 12.03
C VAL A 18 -0.60 -11.10 11.51
N PRO A 19 0.41 -11.80 10.96
CA PRO A 19 1.51 -11.13 10.29
C PRO A 19 0.94 -10.40 9.07
N ILE A 20 1.10 -9.08 9.05
CA ILE A 20 0.85 -8.27 7.87
C ILE A 20 2.22 -7.98 7.28
N THR A 21 2.49 -8.56 6.12
CA THR A 21 3.73 -8.29 5.38
C THR A 21 3.42 -7.37 4.22
N PHE A 22 4.29 -6.40 3.97
CA PHE A 22 4.22 -5.52 2.80
C PHE A 22 5.41 -5.80 1.91
N GLU A 23 5.14 -6.02 0.63
CA GLU A 23 6.15 -6.23 -0.40
C GLU A 23 6.04 -5.07 -1.39
N ILE A 24 7.13 -4.31 -1.55
CA ILE A 24 7.19 -3.14 -2.44
C ILE A 24 7.93 -3.59 -3.70
N SER A 25 7.29 -3.43 -4.85
CA SER A 25 7.82 -3.81 -6.15
C SER A 25 7.71 -2.64 -7.15
N GLN A 26 8.41 -2.72 -8.28
CA GLN A 26 8.33 -1.72 -9.34
C GLN A 26 6.92 -1.60 -9.95
N THR A 27 6.10 -2.65 -9.86
CA THR A 27 4.74 -2.65 -10.42
C THR A 27 3.68 -2.15 -9.44
N GLY A 28 3.99 -2.10 -8.15
CA GLY A 28 3.05 -1.72 -7.11
C GLY A 28 3.47 -2.21 -5.73
N ILE A 29 2.53 -2.17 -4.80
CA ILE A 29 2.68 -2.62 -3.43
C ILE A 29 1.74 -3.78 -3.19
N GLU A 30 2.27 -4.89 -2.69
CA GLU A 30 1.50 -6.05 -2.28
C GLU A 30 1.43 -6.12 -0.75
N ARG A 31 0.22 -6.24 -0.23
CA ARG A 31 -0.05 -6.50 1.19
C ARG A 31 -0.48 -7.94 1.35
N ILE A 32 0.28 -8.70 2.15
CA ILE A 32 -0.01 -10.09 2.48
C ILE A 32 -0.58 -10.14 3.89
N ILE A 33 -1.86 -10.55 4.00
CA ILE A 33 -2.56 -10.72 5.27
C ILE A 33 -2.99 -12.18 5.36
N LEU A 34 -2.38 -12.95 6.26
CA LEU A 34 -2.75 -14.35 6.48
C LEU A 34 -2.81 -15.17 5.16
N GLY A 35 -1.83 -14.95 4.27
CA GLY A 35 -1.76 -15.58 2.94
C GLY A 35 -2.65 -14.96 1.86
N ARG A 36 -3.55 -14.03 2.18
CA ARG A 36 -4.28 -13.23 1.17
C ARG A 36 -3.40 -12.09 0.70
N LYS A 37 -3.12 -12.07 -0.60
CA LYS A 37 -2.38 -10.99 -1.26
C LYS A 37 -3.36 -9.93 -1.79
N PHE A 38 -3.14 -8.68 -1.42
CA PHE A 38 -3.83 -7.52 -1.95
C PHE A 38 -2.81 -6.68 -2.70
N ARG A 39 -3.02 -6.48 -4.00
CA ARG A 39 -2.12 -5.69 -4.84
C ARG A 39 -2.70 -4.31 -5.09
N CYS A 40 -1.90 -3.28 -4.86
CA CYS A 40 -2.16 -1.90 -5.22
C CYS A 40 -1.12 -1.46 -6.24
N THR A 41 -1.52 -1.03 -7.44
CA THR A 41 -0.58 -0.61 -8.48
C THR A 41 -0.18 0.85 -8.29
N TRP A 42 1.05 1.23 -8.69
CA TRP A 42 1.50 2.63 -8.59
C TRP A 42 0.67 3.60 -9.43
N LEU A 43 -0.03 3.11 -10.45
CA LEU A 43 -0.99 3.88 -11.26
C LEU A 43 -2.21 4.32 -10.43
N GLN A 44 -2.62 3.51 -9.45
CA GLN A 44 -3.72 3.84 -8.57
C GLN A 44 -3.33 4.78 -7.43
N VAL A 45 -2.03 5.00 -7.20
CA VAL A 45 -1.54 5.84 -6.11
C VAL A 45 -1.37 7.27 -6.62
N GLY A 46 -2.27 8.20 -6.30
CA GLY A 46 -2.15 9.60 -6.68
C GLY A 46 -0.99 10.32 -5.98
N ARG A 47 -0.82 10.09 -4.67
CA ARG A 47 0.25 10.68 -3.85
C ARG A 47 0.65 9.77 -2.68
N TYR A 48 1.77 10.09 -2.03
CA TYR A 48 2.16 9.44 -0.78
C TYR A 48 2.61 10.48 0.26
N GLU A 49 2.37 10.19 1.54
CA GLU A 49 2.77 10.99 2.69
C GLU A 49 3.63 10.15 3.64
N VAL A 50 4.81 10.65 3.99
CA VAL A 50 5.63 10.03 5.04
C VAL A 50 5.20 10.60 6.39
N ARG A 51 4.88 9.73 7.33
CA ARG A 51 4.47 10.07 8.70
C ARG A 51 5.40 9.41 9.71
N PRO A 52 5.44 9.89 10.96
CA PRO A 52 6.33 9.32 11.99
C PRO A 52 6.10 7.83 12.24
N ASN A 53 4.88 7.34 11.97
CA ASN A 53 4.43 5.98 12.20
C ASN A 53 4.29 5.13 10.91
N GLY A 54 4.84 5.60 9.78
CA GLY A 54 4.82 4.86 8.53
C GLY A 54 4.59 5.72 7.29
N ILE A 55 4.07 5.09 6.24
CA ILE A 55 3.84 5.75 4.95
C ILE A 55 2.39 5.57 4.53
N TRP A 56 1.75 6.66 4.16
CA TRP A 56 0.40 6.66 3.61
C TRP A 56 0.45 6.78 2.09
N LEU A 57 -0.21 5.89 1.39
CA LEU A 57 -0.39 5.94 -0.06
C LEU A 57 -1.84 6.25 -0.32
N LEU A 58 -2.09 7.37 -1.00
CA LEU A 58 -3.42 7.89 -1.24
C LEU A 58 -3.72 7.75 -2.74
N PRO A 59 -4.94 7.31 -3.11
CA PRO A 59 -5.23 7.05 -4.51
C PRO A 59 -5.41 8.33 -5.33
N GLU A 60 -5.72 9.44 -4.67
CA GLU A 60 -6.11 10.67 -5.32
C GLU A 60 -5.01 11.73 -5.17
N ALA A 61 -4.79 12.51 -6.22
CA ALA A 61 -3.72 13.50 -6.25
C ALA A 61 -4.09 14.73 -5.40
N GLU A 62 -5.37 15.06 -5.33
CA GLU A 62 -5.89 16.24 -4.63
C GLU A 62 -6.57 15.85 -3.31
N PRO A 63 -6.38 16.64 -2.23
CA PRO A 63 -6.90 16.31 -0.91
C PRO A 63 -8.43 16.34 -0.90
N THR A 64 -9.05 15.17 -0.81
CA THR A 64 -10.51 15.00 -0.79
C THR A 64 -10.92 14.40 0.56
N PRO A 65 -11.98 14.90 1.22
CA PRO A 65 -12.34 14.52 2.60
C PRO A 65 -12.64 13.01 2.82
N GLY A 66 -12.75 12.19 1.77
CA GLY A 66 -12.93 10.73 1.84
C GLY A 66 -11.66 9.89 1.63
N GLU A 67 -10.52 10.48 1.29
CA GLU A 67 -9.31 9.74 0.87
C GLU A 67 -8.72 8.84 1.98
N PHE A 68 -8.97 9.18 3.24
CA PHE A 68 -8.45 8.44 4.38
C PHE A 68 -8.93 6.98 4.42
N PHE A 69 -10.06 6.66 3.80
CA PHE A 69 -10.61 5.30 3.74
C PHE A 69 -10.17 4.52 2.51
N CYS A 70 -9.64 5.21 1.49
CA CYS A 70 -9.26 4.60 0.22
C CYS A 70 -7.73 4.44 0.09
N GLY A 71 -6.95 5.05 1.00
CA GLY A 71 -5.50 4.96 1.03
C GLY A 71 -4.95 3.69 1.70
N LEU A 72 -3.80 3.22 1.23
CA LEU A 72 -3.05 2.14 1.85
C LEU A 72 -2.06 2.75 2.88
N PHE A 73 -2.24 2.40 4.15
CA PHE A 73 -1.30 2.78 5.21
C PHE A 73 -0.33 1.62 5.47
N ILE A 74 0.97 1.88 5.29
CA ILE A 74 2.06 0.98 5.67
C ILE A 74 2.54 1.42 7.03
N GLU A 75 2.16 0.66 8.06
CA GLU A 75 2.59 0.90 9.43
C GLU A 75 4.05 0.42 9.60
N VAL A 76 4.93 1.34 9.97
CA VAL A 76 6.35 1.06 10.24
C VAL A 76 6.73 1.85 11.49
N GLU A 77 7.41 1.20 12.44
CA GLU A 77 7.77 1.82 13.73
C GLU A 77 8.60 3.10 13.55
N ALA A 78 9.50 3.09 12.55
CA ALA A 78 10.11 4.28 11.99
C ALA A 78 10.38 4.02 10.50
N PRO A 79 9.90 4.86 9.56
CA PRO A 79 10.21 4.70 8.16
C PRO A 79 11.71 4.91 7.95
N SER A 80 12.42 3.85 7.55
CA SER A 80 13.85 3.94 7.22
C SER A 80 14.02 4.78 5.95
N GLU A 81 15.11 5.54 5.86
CA GLU A 81 15.43 6.31 4.65
C GLU A 81 15.47 5.43 3.40
N ALA A 82 15.94 4.19 3.52
CA ALA A 82 15.94 3.20 2.45
C ALA A 82 14.53 2.88 1.93
N LEU A 83 13.55 2.75 2.83
CA LEU A 83 12.16 2.49 2.46
C LEU A 83 11.54 3.71 1.77
N VAL A 84 11.76 4.91 2.30
CA VAL A 84 11.30 6.17 1.69
C VAL A 84 11.90 6.35 0.30
N ASN A 85 13.21 6.12 0.14
CA ASN A 85 13.90 6.20 -1.15
C ASN A 85 13.39 5.16 -2.15
N THR A 86 13.06 3.95 -1.70
CA THR A 86 12.50 2.91 -2.56
C THR A 86 11.10 3.30 -3.05
N VAL A 87 10.26 3.82 -2.16
CA VAL A 87 8.92 4.32 -2.51
C VAL A 87 9.01 5.52 -3.46
N ASP A 88 9.87 6.50 -3.18
CA ASP A 88 10.08 7.67 -4.07
C ASP A 88 10.58 7.23 -5.45
N HIS A 89 11.57 6.33 -5.50
CA HIS A 89 12.08 5.80 -6.75
C HIS A 89 10.98 5.10 -7.56
N CYS A 90 10.26 4.14 -6.96
CA CYS A 90 9.18 3.44 -7.63
C CYS A 90 8.07 4.39 -8.09
N PHE A 91 7.66 5.33 -7.23
CA PHE A 91 6.63 6.32 -7.54
C PHE A 91 7.04 7.27 -8.68
N ARG A 92 8.31 7.66 -8.79
CA ARG A 92 8.81 8.46 -9.91
C ARG A 92 8.91 7.66 -11.20
N THR A 93 9.39 6.41 -11.10
CA THR A 93 9.58 5.54 -12.28
C THR A 93 8.27 5.01 -12.87
N ARG A 94 7.13 5.16 -12.17
CA ARG A 94 5.83 4.63 -12.62
C ARG A 94 5.40 5.14 -14.01
N PHE A 95 5.77 6.36 -14.37
CA PHE A 95 5.50 6.94 -15.70
C PHE A 95 6.55 6.54 -16.75
N SER A 96 7.73 6.09 -16.33
CA SER A 96 8.77 5.64 -17.27
C SER A 96 8.39 4.33 -17.96
N SER A 97 7.44 3.57 -17.38
CA SER A 97 6.91 2.33 -17.98
C SER A 97 5.78 2.56 -19.01
N GLU A 98 5.38 3.81 -19.29
CA GLU A 98 4.50 4.16 -20.43
C GLU A 98 5.25 4.24 -21.77
N SER A 99 6.54 3.91 -21.81
CA SER A 99 7.28 3.70 -23.07
C SER A 99 7.15 2.26 -23.61
N SER A 100 6.13 1.52 -23.19
CA SER A 100 5.76 0.23 -23.79
C SER A 100 4.85 0.45 -25.01
N PHE A 101 5.48 0.82 -26.13
CA PHE A 101 5.06 0.62 -27.51
C PHE A 101 3.57 0.28 -27.75
N ILE A 102 2.77 1.30 -28.10
CA ILE A 102 1.60 1.11 -28.98
C ILE A 102 2.17 0.96 -30.40
N ILE A 103 2.44 -0.26 -30.86
CA ILE A 103 2.60 -0.51 -32.29
C ILE A 103 1.20 -0.36 -32.90
N SER A 104 0.90 0.82 -33.42
CA SER A 104 -0.28 1.03 -34.25
C SER A 104 -0.07 0.25 -35.55
N PRO A 105 -0.90 -0.75 -35.90
CA PRO A 105 -0.87 -1.31 -37.24
C PRO A 105 -1.45 -0.25 -38.18
N ARG A 106 -0.58 0.39 -38.96
CA ARG A 106 -0.96 1.23 -40.08
C ARG A 106 -1.58 0.33 -41.14
N ALA A 107 -2.90 0.27 -41.21
CA ALA A 107 -3.59 -0.36 -42.33
C ALA A 107 -3.46 0.57 -43.55
N HIS A 108 -2.82 0.04 -44.60
CA HIS A 108 -2.78 0.59 -45.95
C HIS A 108 -3.99 0.09 -46.75
#